data_AF-S8ESS9-F1
#
_entry.id   AF-S8ESS9-F1
#
_cell.length_a   1.000
_cell.length_b   1.000
_cell.length_c   1.000
_cell.angle_alpha   90.00
_cell.angle_beta   90.00
_cell.angle_gamma   90.00
#
_symmetry.space_group_name_H-M   'P 1'
#
loop_
_entity.id
_entity.type
_entity.pdbx_description
1 polymer ?
#
loop_
_entity_poly.entity_id
_entity_poly.type
_entity_poly.pdbx_seq_one_letter_code
_entity_poly.pdbx_strand_id
1 'polypeptide(L)'
;MKLDEPSTEGPHRPAVSDKAKLRHEHRQSVRKLFAKSAGLTSYSEDMLPKFRCDPVTAALAASDRRLAREVIWEVSEMNWRCELRALDALLIETSRSEWLRWEREQAVCDVWRETTTQSAYSALFCSGNSRFCWTPVAEEGWRERAGNLYAFARIMSRWPGFPTKLRDRLHVLEECSSPDDFDDLEKTAIAFYVSTFVQHYCLPSVPLRRLSFAPASGSSPAAIHTVS
;
A
#
# COMPACT_ATOMS: atom_id res chain seq x y z
N MET A 1 1.70 68.28 42.13
CA MET A 1 0.68 68.92 41.27
C MET A 1 0.99 68.53 39.83
N LYS A 2 0.10 67.74 39.19
CA LYS A 2 -0.05 67.38 37.75
C LYS A 2 1.20 66.89 36.95
N LEU A 3 1.26 65.63 36.49
CA LEU A 3 0.62 65.03 35.29
C LEU A 3 1.13 65.65 33.96
N ASP A 4 1.88 64.90 33.14
CA ASP A 4 1.36 64.16 31.98
C ASP A 4 2.45 63.36 31.22
N GLU A 5 2.05 62.17 30.73
CA GLU A 5 2.78 61.11 30.01
C GLU A 5 3.06 61.45 28.50
N PRO A 6 3.18 60.49 27.55
CA PRO A 6 4.27 59.54 27.25
C PRO A 6 4.69 59.61 25.75
N SER A 7 5.72 58.89 25.31
CA SER A 7 5.94 58.47 23.89
C SER A 7 7.32 57.80 23.75
N THR A 8 7.57 56.64 23.13
CA THR A 8 6.75 55.68 22.39
C THR A 8 7.59 54.40 22.31
N GLU A 9 7.15 53.31 22.96
CA GLU A 9 7.69 51.98 22.68
C GLU A 9 7.27 51.57 21.27
N GLY A 10 8.25 51.44 20.37
CA GLY A 10 8.05 50.80 19.08
C GLY A 10 7.83 49.30 19.27
N PRO A 11 6.96 48.65 18.46
CA PRO A 11 6.66 47.24 18.63
C PRO A 11 7.88 46.39 18.28
N HIS A 12 8.43 45.69 19.27
CA HIS A 12 9.40 44.62 19.06
C HIS A 12 8.74 43.49 18.26
N ARG A 13 8.84 43.59 16.93
CA ARG A 13 8.50 42.52 16.02
C ARG A 13 9.44 41.35 16.34
N PRO A 14 8.93 40.17 16.76
CA PRO A 14 9.81 39.06 17.08
C PRO A 14 10.60 38.72 15.82
N ALA A 15 11.92 38.83 15.90
CA ALA A 15 12.82 38.45 14.82
C ALA A 15 12.54 36.97 14.52
N VAL A 16 11.80 36.73 13.44
CA VAL A 16 11.59 35.38 12.92
C VAL A 16 12.99 34.85 12.65
N SER A 17 13.45 33.96 13.53
CA SER A 17 14.81 33.42 13.52
C SER A 17 15.19 33.09 12.08
N ASP A 18 16.31 33.61 11.58
CA ASP A 18 16.77 33.35 10.21
C ASP A 18 16.87 31.85 9.92
N LYS A 19 17.10 31.03 10.96
CA LYS A 19 17.03 29.57 10.91
C LYS A 19 15.63 29.04 10.58
N ALA A 20 14.56 29.65 11.09
CA ALA A 20 13.19 29.31 10.76
C ALA A 20 12.83 29.69 9.31
N LYS A 21 13.33 30.84 8.84
CA LYS A 21 13.16 31.27 7.45
C LYS A 21 13.90 30.34 6.48
N LEU A 22 15.16 30.00 6.75
CA LEU A 22 15.94 29.04 5.96
C LEU A 22 15.31 27.65 5.95
N ARG A 23 14.80 27.17 7.10
CA ARG A 23 14.06 25.89 7.16
C ARG A 23 12.77 25.93 6.35
N HIS A 24 12.05 27.06 6.35
CA HIS A 24 10.85 27.24 5.55
C HIS A 24 11.18 27.23 4.06
N GLU A 25 12.19 28.00 3.64
CA GLU A 25 12.65 28.08 2.25
C GLU A 25 13.15 26.72 1.75
N HIS A 26 13.91 25.99 2.57
CA HIS A 26 14.35 24.64 2.23
C HIS A 26 13.16 23.67 2.05
N ARG A 27 12.17 23.69 2.96
CA ARG A 27 10.95 22.89 2.83
C ARG A 27 10.14 23.27 1.58
N GLN A 28 10.07 24.56 1.23
CA GLN A 28 9.37 25.02 0.03
C GLN A 28 10.12 24.64 -1.26
N SER A 29 11.45 24.69 -1.26
CA SER A 29 12.26 24.24 -2.40
C SER A 29 12.13 22.73 -2.62
N VAL A 30 12.15 21.95 -1.54
CA VAL A 30 11.85 20.50 -1.58
C VAL A 30 10.43 20.27 -2.09
N ARG A 31 9.42 20.97 -1.55
CA ARG A 31 8.04 20.90 -2.06
C ARG A 31 7.94 21.30 -3.53
N LYS A 32 8.64 22.33 -4.00
CA LYS A 32 8.63 22.74 -5.41
C LYS A 32 9.31 21.73 -6.33
N LEU A 33 10.39 21.11 -5.84
CA LEU A 33 11.04 19.99 -6.52
C LEU A 33 10.00 18.88 -6.70
N PHE A 34 9.37 18.43 -5.61
CA PHE A 34 8.40 17.33 -5.61
C PHE A 34 7.00 17.68 -6.15
N ALA A 35 6.62 18.96 -6.19
CA ALA A 35 5.39 19.41 -6.82
C ALA A 35 5.46 19.26 -8.34
N LYS A 36 6.67 19.31 -8.91
CA LYS A 36 6.94 18.86 -10.29
C LYS A 36 7.19 17.34 -10.37
N SER A 37 7.70 16.73 -9.30
CA SER A 37 7.97 15.27 -9.25
C SER A 37 6.80 14.37 -8.88
N ALA A 38 5.58 14.87 -8.69
CA ALA A 38 4.42 13.98 -8.70
C ALA A 38 4.30 13.27 -10.07
N GLY A 39 4.99 13.78 -11.11
CA GLY A 39 5.22 13.06 -12.37
C GLY A 39 3.97 12.86 -13.21
N LEU A 40 2.81 13.33 -12.76
CA LEU A 40 1.57 13.29 -13.51
C LEU A 40 1.64 14.37 -14.58
N THR A 41 1.92 13.94 -15.82
CA THR A 41 1.74 14.76 -17.01
C THR A 41 0.33 15.34 -17.00
N SER A 42 0.21 16.65 -17.25
CA SER A 42 -1.11 17.27 -17.44
C SER A 42 -1.84 16.53 -18.56
N TYR A 43 -3.11 16.19 -18.33
CA TYR A 43 -3.94 15.51 -19.33
C TYR A 43 -3.90 16.27 -20.67
N SER A 44 -3.62 15.55 -21.74
CA SER A 44 -3.68 16.04 -23.11
C SER A 44 -4.45 15.03 -23.94
N GLU A 45 -5.24 15.49 -24.91
CA GLU A 45 -6.12 14.62 -25.70
C GLU A 45 -5.33 13.65 -26.59
N ASP A 46 -4.07 13.95 -26.89
CA ASP A 46 -3.13 13.11 -27.63
C ASP A 46 -2.40 12.08 -26.74
N MET A 47 -2.56 12.13 -25.42
CA MET A 47 -1.98 11.11 -24.55
C MET A 47 -2.65 9.75 -24.78
N LEU A 48 -1.81 8.73 -24.91
CA LEU A 48 -2.20 7.33 -24.90
C LEU A 48 -1.84 6.75 -23.52
N PRO A 49 -2.70 6.94 -22.50
CA PRO A 49 -2.43 6.41 -21.18
C PRO A 49 -2.31 4.88 -21.27
N LYS A 50 -1.38 4.33 -20.50
CA LYS A 50 -1.15 2.88 -20.43
C LYS A 50 -1.52 2.39 -19.05
N PHE A 51 -2.20 1.25 -19.01
CA PHE A 51 -2.30 0.44 -17.81
C PHE A 51 -1.27 -0.67 -17.94
N ARG A 52 -0.24 -0.65 -17.08
CA ARG A 52 0.96 -1.49 -17.24
C ARG A 52 1.63 -1.25 -18.61
N CYS A 53 1.65 -2.24 -19.49
CA CYS A 53 2.18 -2.13 -20.85
C CYS A 53 1.10 -1.84 -21.89
N ASP A 54 -0.18 -1.93 -21.53
CA ASP A 54 -1.29 -1.93 -22.47
C ASP A 54 -1.90 -0.52 -22.61
N PRO A 55 -2.03 0.02 -23.85
CA PRO A 55 -2.69 1.29 -24.06
C PRO A 55 -4.18 1.19 -23.71
N VAL A 56 -4.68 2.15 -22.93
CA VAL A 56 -6.08 2.23 -22.52
C VAL A 56 -6.74 3.43 -23.19
N THR A 57 -7.77 3.16 -23.99
CA THR A 57 -8.61 4.21 -24.57
C THR A 57 -9.85 4.45 -23.70
N ALA A 58 -10.53 5.60 -23.88
CA ALA A 58 -11.79 5.88 -23.18
C ALA A 58 -12.87 4.82 -23.48
N ALA A 59 -12.94 4.33 -24.72
CA ALA A 59 -13.87 3.27 -25.11
C ALA A 59 -13.57 1.95 -24.40
N LEU A 60 -12.29 1.59 -24.27
CA LEU A 60 -11.86 0.39 -23.55
C LEU A 60 -12.18 0.52 -22.05
N ALA A 61 -11.83 1.66 -21.44
CA ALA A 61 -12.12 1.93 -20.04
C ALA A 61 -13.64 1.86 -19.71
N ALA A 62 -14.49 2.28 -20.64
CA ALA A 62 -15.94 2.25 -20.47
C ALA A 62 -16.58 0.86 -20.65
N SER A 63 -15.96 -0.04 -21.41
CA SER A 63 -16.59 -1.31 -21.84
C SER A 63 -15.91 -2.56 -21.28
N ASP A 64 -14.62 -2.50 -20.96
CA ASP A 64 -13.84 -3.65 -20.51
C ASP A 64 -13.96 -3.86 -18.99
N ARG A 65 -14.86 -4.79 -18.62
CA ARG A 65 -15.06 -5.21 -17.22
C ARG A 65 -13.87 -5.97 -16.63
N ARG A 66 -12.97 -6.52 -17.44
CA ARG A 66 -11.75 -7.18 -16.96
C ARG A 66 -10.72 -6.12 -16.59
N LEU A 67 -10.50 -5.13 -17.45
CA LEU A 67 -9.66 -3.98 -17.15
C LEU A 67 -10.13 -3.26 -15.88
N ALA A 68 -11.43 -2.95 -15.78
CA ALA A 68 -11.98 -2.28 -14.61
C ALA A 68 -11.71 -3.07 -13.31
N ARG A 69 -11.84 -4.40 -13.33
CA ARG A 69 -11.57 -5.26 -12.17
C ARG A 69 -10.10 -5.28 -11.77
N GLU A 70 -9.19 -5.36 -12.73
CA GLU A 70 -7.75 -5.31 -12.46
C GLU A 70 -7.34 -3.97 -11.87
N VAL A 71 -7.86 -2.86 -12.42
CA VAL A 71 -7.62 -1.51 -11.88
C VAL A 71 -8.16 -1.37 -10.46
N ILE A 72 -9.40 -1.80 -10.22
CA ILE A 72 -10.00 -1.76 -8.87
C ILE A 72 -9.15 -2.58 -7.89
N TRP A 73 -8.75 -3.79 -8.28
CA TRP A 73 -7.92 -4.64 -7.43
C TRP A 73 -6.57 -3.98 -7.10
N GLU A 74 -5.85 -3.44 -8.10
CA GLU A 74 -4.57 -2.75 -7.87
C GLU A 74 -4.71 -1.52 -6.97
N VAL A 75 -5.76 -0.72 -7.18
CA VAL A 75 -6.04 0.47 -6.35
C VAL A 75 -6.37 0.05 -4.92
N SER A 76 -7.19 -0.99 -4.72
CA SER A 76 -7.49 -1.51 -3.39
C SER A 76 -6.25 -2.06 -2.69
N GLU A 77 -5.38 -2.78 -3.41
CA GLU A 77 -4.11 -3.28 -2.88
C GLU A 77 -3.12 -2.14 -2.55
N MET A 78 -3.12 -1.06 -3.34
CA MET A 78 -2.33 0.13 -3.03
C MET A 78 -2.87 0.83 -1.77
N ASN A 79 -4.18 1.03 -1.69
CA ASN A 79 -4.81 1.67 -0.55
C ASN A 79 -4.51 0.88 0.73
N TRP A 80 -4.62 -0.44 0.69
CA TRP A 80 -4.33 -1.28 1.85
C TRP A 80 -2.87 -1.18 2.31
N ARG A 81 -1.90 -1.09 1.38
CA ARG A 81 -0.50 -0.78 1.72
C ARG A 81 -0.34 0.54 2.45
N CYS A 82 -0.96 1.59 1.91
CA CYS A 82 -0.89 2.93 2.49
C CYS A 82 -1.52 2.96 3.88
N GLU A 83 -2.67 2.31 4.04
CA GLU A 83 -3.39 2.19 5.31
C GLU A 83 -2.60 1.40 6.35
N LEU A 84 -2.06 0.24 5.99
CA LEU A 84 -1.26 -0.57 6.91
C LEU A 84 -0.03 0.20 7.38
N ARG A 85 0.67 0.88 6.46
CA ARG A 85 1.82 1.74 6.78
C ARG A 85 1.43 2.89 7.70
N ALA A 86 0.32 3.57 7.42
CA ALA A 86 -0.15 4.71 8.20
C ALA A 86 -0.59 4.30 9.60
N LEU A 87 -1.32 3.19 9.72
CA LEU A 87 -1.74 2.64 11.01
C LEU A 87 -0.52 2.18 11.81
N ASP A 88 0.44 1.50 11.19
CA ASP A 88 1.65 1.05 11.87
C ASP A 88 2.46 2.20 12.47
N ALA A 89 2.65 3.27 11.68
CA ALA A 89 3.36 4.46 12.11
C ALA A 89 2.62 5.26 13.21
N LEU A 90 1.29 5.15 13.26
CA LEU A 90 0.47 5.77 14.30
C LEU A 90 0.60 5.02 15.64
N LEU A 91 0.56 3.69 15.59
CA LEU A 91 0.57 2.84 16.78
C LEU A 91 1.96 2.68 17.42
N ILE A 92 3.01 2.77 16.61
CA ILE A 92 4.39 2.63 17.07
C ILE A 92 5.07 4.00 17.02
N GLU A 93 5.58 4.47 18.17
CA GLU A 93 6.34 5.72 18.26
C GLU A 93 7.72 5.59 17.56
N THR A 94 7.72 5.60 16.24
CA THR A 94 8.92 5.49 15.38
C THR A 94 9.65 6.82 15.20
N SER A 95 9.11 7.91 15.73
CA SER A 95 9.56 9.30 15.51
C SER A 95 10.96 9.61 16.05
N ARG A 96 11.54 8.72 16.86
CA ARG A 96 12.83 8.96 17.54
C ARG A 96 14.05 8.42 16.78
N SER A 97 13.88 7.54 15.79
CA SER A 97 15.00 6.97 15.02
C SER A 97 14.62 6.70 13.57
N GLU A 98 15.35 7.33 12.64
CA GLU A 98 15.15 7.12 11.19
C GLU A 98 15.39 5.67 10.77
N TRP A 99 16.35 5.00 11.42
CA TRP A 99 16.63 3.59 11.20
C TRP A 99 15.45 2.70 11.58
N LEU A 100 14.84 2.93 12.75
CA LEU A 100 13.66 2.19 13.19
C LEU A 100 12.47 2.43 12.26
N ARG A 101 12.30 3.66 11.77
CA ARG A 101 11.28 3.96 10.76
C ARG A 101 11.50 3.15 9.49
N TRP A 102 12.72 3.11 8.96
CA TRP A 102 13.03 2.32 7.75
C TRP A 102 12.85 0.82 7.95
N GLU A 103 13.26 0.29 9.10
CA GLU A 103 13.02 -1.11 9.46
C GLU A 103 11.52 -1.44 9.47
N ARG A 104 10.68 -0.55 10.02
CA ARG A 104 9.22 -0.72 10.01
C ARG A 104 8.64 -0.61 8.61
N GLU A 105 9.08 0.35 7.81
CA GLU A 105 8.65 0.48 6.42
C GLU A 105 8.99 -0.78 5.61
N GLN A 106 10.18 -1.33 5.80
CA GLN A 106 10.58 -2.61 5.20
C GLN A 106 9.69 -3.76 5.69
N ALA A 107 9.40 -3.82 6.99
CA ALA A 107 8.53 -4.86 7.54
C ALA A 107 7.12 -4.80 6.96
N VAL A 108 6.57 -3.59 6.72
CA VAL A 108 5.29 -3.40 6.02
C VAL A 108 5.39 -3.90 4.59
N CYS A 109 6.43 -3.52 3.84
CA CYS A 109 6.63 -3.99 2.49
C CYS A 109 6.69 -5.53 2.38
N ASP A 110 7.30 -6.20 3.36
CA ASP A 110 7.44 -7.67 3.38
C ASP A 110 6.10 -8.42 3.29
N VAL A 111 4.97 -7.81 3.67
CA VAL A 111 3.62 -8.39 3.52
C VAL A 111 3.29 -8.71 2.08
N TRP A 112 3.87 -8.01 1.11
CA TRP A 112 3.63 -8.21 -0.32
C TRP A 112 4.82 -8.82 -1.04
N ARG A 113 5.76 -9.41 -0.31
CA ARG A 113 6.93 -10.07 -0.91
C ARG A 113 6.48 -11.32 -1.69
N GLU A 114 6.83 -11.38 -2.97
CA GLU A 114 6.56 -12.54 -3.84
C GLU A 114 7.68 -13.57 -3.82
N THR A 115 8.93 -13.10 -3.78
CA THR A 115 10.11 -13.96 -3.72
C THR A 115 11.09 -13.44 -2.69
N THR A 116 11.91 -14.33 -2.13
CA THR A 116 12.99 -13.96 -1.21
C THR A 116 14.05 -13.07 -1.87
N THR A 117 14.15 -13.12 -3.20
CA THR A 117 15.14 -12.41 -4.02
C THR A 117 14.71 -11.02 -4.48
N GLN A 118 13.42 -10.69 -4.41
CA GLN A 118 12.90 -9.39 -4.83
C GLN A 118 12.80 -8.42 -3.65
N SER A 119 13.13 -7.15 -3.92
CA SER A 119 12.88 -6.08 -2.96
C SER A 119 11.39 -5.92 -2.72
N ALA A 120 10.98 -5.92 -1.46
CA ALA A 120 9.59 -5.69 -1.09
C ALA A 120 9.09 -4.25 -1.40
N TYR A 121 10.02 -3.34 -1.74
CA TYR A 121 9.74 -2.00 -2.25
C TYR A 121 9.39 -1.95 -3.74
N SER A 122 9.34 -3.10 -4.43
CA SER A 122 9.08 -3.13 -5.87
C SER A 122 7.80 -2.36 -6.17
N ALA A 123 7.97 -1.22 -6.87
CA ALA A 123 6.88 -0.33 -7.23
C ALA A 123 5.79 -1.15 -7.91
N LEU A 124 4.58 -1.02 -7.39
CA LEU A 124 3.38 -1.72 -7.82
C LEU A 124 3.45 -2.16 -9.28
N PHE A 125 3.39 -3.47 -9.53
CA PHE A 125 2.62 -4.13 -10.60
C PHE A 125 2.77 -3.65 -12.06
N CYS A 126 3.71 -2.76 -12.40
CA CYS A 126 3.91 -2.28 -13.78
C CYS A 126 4.29 -3.42 -14.75
N SER A 127 4.66 -4.59 -14.26
CA SER A 127 4.99 -5.77 -15.07
C SER A 127 3.78 -6.61 -15.49
N GLY A 128 2.60 -6.42 -14.86
CA GLY A 128 1.43 -7.29 -15.07
C GLY A 128 1.58 -8.73 -14.58
N ASN A 129 2.74 -9.10 -14.04
CA ASN A 129 3.13 -10.47 -13.72
C ASN A 129 3.16 -10.78 -12.23
N SER A 130 2.62 -9.89 -11.38
CA SER A 130 2.58 -10.19 -9.96
C SER A 130 1.77 -11.45 -9.70
N ARG A 131 2.40 -12.37 -8.97
CA ARG A 131 1.81 -13.63 -8.54
C ARG A 131 1.09 -13.49 -7.20
N PHE A 132 1.37 -12.42 -6.48
CA PHE A 132 0.76 -12.20 -5.17
C PHE A 132 -0.73 -11.85 -5.29
N CYS A 133 -1.55 -12.63 -4.61
CA CYS A 133 -2.95 -12.33 -4.36
C CYS A 133 -3.40 -13.04 -3.09
N TRP A 134 -4.41 -12.52 -2.37
CA TRP A 134 -4.98 -13.18 -1.19
C TRP A 134 -5.93 -14.32 -1.60
N THR A 135 -5.34 -15.40 -2.13
CA THR A 135 -6.01 -16.62 -2.60
C THR A 135 -6.68 -17.38 -1.45
N PRO A 136 -7.99 -17.65 -1.49
CA PRO A 136 -8.67 -18.44 -0.46
C PRO A 136 -8.02 -19.81 -0.22
N VAL A 137 -8.10 -20.35 0.99
CA VAL A 137 -7.54 -21.68 1.33
C VAL A 137 -8.12 -22.84 0.50
N ALA A 138 -9.30 -22.65 -0.09
CA ALA A 138 -9.95 -23.62 -0.97
C ALA A 138 -9.33 -23.68 -2.38
N GLU A 139 -8.43 -22.75 -2.72
CA GLU A 139 -7.84 -22.61 -4.05
C GLU A 139 -6.35 -23.02 -4.04
N GLU A 140 -5.87 -23.52 -5.17
CA GLU A 140 -4.47 -23.90 -5.34
C GLU A 140 -3.54 -22.68 -5.14
N GLY A 141 -2.37 -22.92 -4.56
CA GLY A 141 -1.38 -21.85 -4.29
C GLY A 141 -1.61 -21.05 -3.01
N TRP A 142 -2.64 -21.36 -2.20
CA TRP A 142 -2.87 -20.63 -0.93
C TRP A 142 -1.65 -20.66 0.02
N ARG A 143 -0.88 -21.75 0.00
CA ARG A 143 0.33 -21.93 0.84
C ARG A 143 1.43 -20.94 0.51
N GLU A 144 1.48 -20.44 -0.73
CA GLU A 144 2.49 -19.47 -1.15
C GLU A 144 2.38 -18.16 -0.35
N ARG A 145 1.21 -17.93 0.28
CA ARG A 145 0.91 -16.74 1.07
C ARG A 145 1.28 -16.86 2.55
N ALA A 146 1.81 -18.00 2.98
CA ALA A 146 2.14 -18.19 4.40
C ALA A 146 3.17 -17.19 4.91
N GLY A 147 4.19 -16.89 4.09
CA GLY A 147 5.15 -15.83 4.38
C GLY A 147 4.52 -14.44 4.46
N ASN A 148 3.51 -14.16 3.63
CA ASN A 148 2.79 -12.88 3.62
C ASN A 148 1.92 -12.70 4.87
N LEU A 149 1.18 -13.74 5.28
CA LEU A 149 0.41 -13.73 6.52
C LEU A 149 1.34 -13.64 7.74
N TYR A 150 2.50 -14.31 7.70
CA TYR A 150 3.50 -14.21 8.76
C TYR A 150 4.04 -12.79 8.89
N ALA A 151 4.46 -12.18 7.78
CA ALA A 151 4.91 -10.80 7.74
C ALA A 151 3.84 -9.84 8.28
N PHE A 152 2.57 -10.07 7.92
CA PHE A 152 1.45 -9.26 8.40
C PHE A 152 1.24 -9.41 9.91
N ALA A 153 1.19 -10.63 10.42
CA ALA A 153 1.09 -10.91 11.85
C ALA A 153 2.30 -10.37 12.62
N ARG A 154 3.50 -10.41 12.04
CA ARG A 154 4.74 -9.88 12.63
C ARG A 154 4.68 -8.37 12.84
N ILE A 155 4.09 -7.61 11.90
CA ILE A 155 3.89 -6.16 12.07
C ILE A 155 2.96 -5.89 13.25
N MET A 156 1.81 -6.58 13.23
CA MET A 156 0.74 -6.45 14.22
C MET A 156 1.13 -6.97 15.61
N SER A 157 2.14 -7.85 15.70
CA SER A 157 2.63 -8.38 16.98
C SER A 157 3.17 -7.29 17.92
N ARG A 158 3.53 -6.13 17.37
CA ARG A 158 3.99 -4.96 18.12
C ARG A 158 2.84 -4.01 18.49
N TRP A 159 1.65 -4.21 17.94
CA TRP A 159 0.50 -3.35 18.23
C TRP A 159 -0.12 -3.70 19.59
N PRO A 160 -0.67 -2.71 20.31
CA PRO A 160 -1.42 -2.96 21.53
C PRO A 160 -2.57 -3.94 21.29
N GLY A 161 -2.78 -4.88 22.22
CA GLY A 161 -3.92 -5.82 22.13
C GLY A 161 -3.75 -6.97 21.14
N PHE A 162 -2.53 -7.22 20.63
CA PHE A 162 -2.28 -8.31 19.68
C PHE A 162 -2.84 -9.67 20.18
N PRO A 163 -3.69 -10.37 19.38
CA PRO A 163 -4.39 -11.57 19.81
C PRO A 163 -3.44 -12.69 20.28
N THR A 164 -3.76 -13.31 21.41
CA THR A 164 -2.99 -14.43 21.98
C THR A 164 -2.90 -15.61 21.01
N LYS A 165 -4.02 -15.93 20.35
CA LYS A 165 -4.09 -16.97 19.32
C LYS A 165 -3.04 -16.82 18.21
N LEU A 166 -2.85 -15.59 17.71
CA LEU A 166 -1.82 -15.29 16.72
C LEU A 166 -0.42 -15.32 17.34
N ARG A 167 -0.26 -14.80 18.56
CA ARG A 167 1.00 -14.79 19.31
C ARG A 167 1.56 -16.20 19.52
N ASP A 168 0.70 -17.12 19.94
CA ASP A 168 1.08 -18.50 20.26
C ASP A 168 1.49 -19.28 19.00
N ARG A 169 0.99 -18.88 17.84
CA ARG A 169 1.23 -19.56 16.55
C ARG A 169 2.19 -18.81 15.61
N LEU A 170 2.66 -17.62 16.00
CA LEU A 170 3.46 -16.75 15.13
C LEU A 170 4.72 -17.45 14.58
N HIS A 171 5.38 -18.27 15.41
CA HIS A 171 6.63 -18.96 15.07
C HIS A 171 6.46 -20.15 14.12
N VAL A 172 5.24 -20.67 13.96
CA VAL A 172 4.93 -21.81 13.06
C VAL A 172 4.09 -21.40 11.85
N LEU A 173 3.79 -20.12 11.71
CA LEU A 173 2.83 -19.65 10.71
C LEU A 173 3.33 -19.86 9.28
N GLU A 174 4.63 -19.69 9.04
CA GLU A 174 5.26 -19.96 7.73
C GLU A 174 5.21 -21.45 7.35
N GLU A 175 5.17 -22.34 8.33
CA GLU A 175 5.13 -23.80 8.17
C GLU A 175 3.70 -24.37 8.26
N CYS A 176 2.70 -23.49 8.37
CA CYS A 176 1.30 -23.89 8.55
C CYS A 176 0.80 -24.70 7.36
N SER A 177 0.66 -26.01 7.56
CA SER A 177 0.25 -26.95 6.53
C SER A 177 -1.25 -27.25 6.52
N SER A 178 -1.93 -26.91 7.62
CA SER A 178 -3.36 -27.14 7.87
C SER A 178 -4.19 -25.99 7.28
N PRO A 179 -5.04 -26.25 6.28
CA PRO A 179 -5.88 -25.20 5.67
C PRO A 179 -6.84 -24.54 6.66
N ASP A 180 -7.43 -25.32 7.57
CA ASP A 180 -8.39 -24.81 8.56
C ASP A 180 -7.70 -23.90 9.58
N ASP A 181 -6.53 -24.31 10.06
CA ASP A 181 -5.73 -23.47 10.97
C ASP A 181 -5.28 -22.19 10.27
N PHE A 182 -4.90 -22.27 8.99
CA PHE A 182 -4.48 -21.10 8.21
C PHE A 182 -5.61 -20.10 8.03
N ASP A 183 -6.79 -20.56 7.60
CA ASP A 183 -7.98 -19.72 7.41
C ASP A 183 -8.42 -19.05 8.71
N ASP A 184 -8.37 -19.79 9.80
CA ASP A 184 -8.71 -19.30 11.13
C ASP A 184 -7.71 -18.25 11.65
N LEU A 185 -6.41 -18.45 11.43
CA LEU A 185 -5.37 -17.46 11.73
C LEU A 185 -5.49 -16.21 10.84
N GLU A 186 -5.76 -16.39 9.55
CA GLU A 186 -5.98 -15.30 8.60
C GLU A 186 -7.18 -14.43 8.99
N LYS A 187 -8.32 -15.06 9.29
CA LYS A 187 -9.52 -14.38 9.79
C LYS A 187 -9.25 -13.61 11.08
N THR A 188 -8.49 -14.23 12.01
CA THR A 188 -8.11 -13.57 13.26
C THR A 188 -7.23 -12.34 13.01
N ALA A 189 -6.26 -12.45 12.10
CA ALA A 189 -5.37 -11.35 11.71
C ALA A 189 -6.14 -10.20 11.06
N ILE A 190 -7.02 -10.50 10.11
CA ILE A 190 -7.86 -9.50 9.43
C ILE A 190 -8.82 -8.83 10.43
N ALA A 191 -9.48 -9.60 11.31
CA ALA A 191 -10.37 -9.04 12.31
C ALA A 191 -9.64 -8.10 13.27
N PHE A 192 -8.43 -8.46 13.71
CA PHE A 192 -7.61 -7.59 14.55
C PHE A 192 -7.19 -6.31 13.81
N TYR A 193 -6.74 -6.42 12.55
CA TYR A 193 -6.42 -5.26 11.72
C TYR A 193 -7.61 -4.30 11.56
N VAL A 194 -8.77 -4.81 11.14
CA VAL A 194 -9.98 -4.00 10.91
C VAL A 194 -10.43 -3.31 12.18
N SER A 195 -10.50 -4.05 13.30
CA SER A 195 -10.91 -3.48 14.58
C SER A 195 -9.94 -2.42 15.10
N THR A 196 -8.63 -2.63 14.92
CA THR A 196 -7.61 -1.63 15.28
C THR A 196 -7.70 -0.41 14.37
N PHE A 197 -7.90 -0.60 13.06
CA PHE A 197 -8.02 0.50 12.11
C PHE A 197 -9.23 1.38 12.42
N VAL A 198 -10.39 0.78 12.68
CA VAL A 198 -11.65 1.51 12.98
C VAL A 198 -11.57 2.31 14.29
N GLN A 199 -10.66 1.94 15.21
CA GLN A 199 -10.41 2.73 16.42
C GLN A 199 -9.72 4.07 16.13
N HIS A 200 -9.01 4.18 15.00
CA HIS A 200 -8.22 5.36 14.63
C HIS A 200 -8.73 6.08 13.36
N TYR A 201 -9.48 5.39 12.52
CA TYR A 201 -9.96 5.84 11.21
C TYR A 201 -11.39 5.32 10.95
N CYS A 202 -12.04 5.69 9.84
CA CYS A 202 -13.45 5.34 9.61
C CYS A 202 -13.67 4.00 8.87
N LEU A 203 -13.01 3.76 7.74
CA LEU A 203 -13.26 2.59 6.88
C LEU A 203 -11.93 2.00 6.35
N PRO A 204 -11.56 0.76 6.72
CA PRO A 204 -10.38 0.10 6.19
C PRO A 204 -10.63 -0.48 4.79
N SER A 205 -9.63 -0.41 3.94
CA SER A 205 -9.40 -1.35 2.85
C SER A 205 -8.93 -2.68 3.44
N VAL A 206 -9.52 -3.76 2.96
CA VAL A 206 -9.09 -5.13 3.29
C VAL A 206 -8.46 -5.76 2.06
N PRO A 207 -7.52 -6.71 2.25
CA PRO A 207 -6.95 -7.46 1.15
C PRO A 207 -8.05 -8.08 0.28
N LEU A 208 -7.99 -7.83 -1.03
CA LEU A 208 -8.99 -8.33 -1.97
C LEU A 208 -8.46 -9.53 -2.74
N ARG A 209 -9.34 -10.51 -2.93
CA ARG A 209 -9.12 -11.59 -3.88
C ARG A 209 -8.96 -11.01 -5.29
N ARG A 210 -7.90 -11.43 -5.99
CA ARG A 210 -7.78 -11.21 -7.43
C ARG A 210 -8.59 -12.28 -8.16
N LEU A 211 -9.54 -11.86 -8.99
CA LEU A 211 -10.32 -12.79 -9.80
C LEU A 211 -9.55 -13.10 -11.10
N SER A 212 -8.88 -14.25 -11.14
CA SER A 212 -8.23 -14.75 -12.34
C SER A 212 -9.27 -15.29 -13.33
N PHE A 213 -9.14 -14.90 -14.59
CA PHE A 213 -9.87 -15.52 -15.69
C PHE A 213 -9.00 -16.59 -16.32
N ALA A 214 -9.51 -17.82 -16.43
CA ALA A 214 -8.94 -18.77 -17.36
C ALA A 214 -8.91 -18.13 -18.76
N PRO A 215 -7.82 -18.25 -19.52
CA PRO A 215 -7.87 -17.91 -20.94
C PRO A 215 -9.00 -18.76 -21.53
N ALA A 216 -9.92 -18.11 -22.26
CA ALA A 216 -10.92 -18.83 -23.03
C ALA A 216 -10.17 -19.89 -23.83
N SER A 217 -10.48 -21.17 -23.59
CA SER A 217 -9.89 -22.29 -24.31
C SER A 217 -10.01 -21.99 -25.80
N GLY A 218 -8.89 -21.65 -26.43
CA GLY A 218 -8.85 -21.23 -27.81
C GLY A 218 -9.40 -22.35 -28.66
N SER A 219 -10.55 -22.12 -29.29
CA SER A 219 -10.94 -22.83 -30.49
C SER A 219 -9.78 -22.74 -31.48
N SER A 220 -9.18 -23.89 -31.77
CA SER A 220 -8.15 -24.04 -32.80
C SER A 220 -8.62 -23.37 -34.09
N PRO A 221 -7.84 -22.47 -34.73
CA PRO A 221 -8.19 -21.99 -36.04
C PRO A 221 -8.12 -23.17 -37.02
N ALA A 222 -9.27 -23.50 -37.60
CA ALA A 222 -9.40 -24.52 -38.63
C ALA A 222 -8.35 -24.29 -39.73
N ALA A 223 -7.57 -25.33 -40.02
CA ALA A 223 -6.64 -25.35 -41.12
C ALA A 223 -7.37 -25.02 -42.43
N ILE A 224 -6.96 -23.93 -43.07
CA ILE A 224 -7.37 -23.61 -44.43
C ILE A 224 -6.74 -24.69 -45.32
N HIS A 225 -7.57 -25.59 -45.85
CA HIS A 225 -7.19 -26.51 -46.92
C HIS A 225 -6.91 -25.70 -48.19
N THR A 226 -5.65 -25.62 -48.59
CA THR A 226 -5.26 -25.27 -49.96
C THR A 226 -5.48 -26.52 -50.82
N VAL A 227 -6.41 -26.45 -51.76
CA VAL A 227 -6.56 -27.42 -52.84
C VAL A 227 -5.61 -26.99 -53.96
N SER A 228 -4.70 -27.90 -54.35
CA SER A 228 -3.98 -27.85 -55.62
C SER A 228 -4.67 -28.73 -56.64
#